data_AF-A0A7S1QTY2-F1
#
_entry.id   AF-A0A7S1QTY2-F1
#
_cell.length_a   1.000
_cell.length_b   1.000
_cell.length_c   1.000
_cell.angle_alpha   90.00
_cell.angle_beta   90.00
_cell.angle_gamma   90.00
#
_symmetry.space_group_name_H-M   'P 1'
#
loop_
_entity.id
_entity.type
_entity.pdbx_description
1 polymer ?
#
loop_
_entity_poly.entity_id
_entity_poly.type
_entity_poly.pdbx_seq_one_letter_code
_entity_poly.pdbx_strand_id
1 'polypeptide(L)'
;KWCSNLGELYEDEGFDGTYEVDESNYLGTGKFAVVHACWRRNQPEKRYALKVINTCVEDMAGLNRIKEEINILQVLGNHPGLVSLVDSDDSVPGRIRLVLELCEGGELYDRVADLGKFGELEAAEALYQMLLALNYLHSHGIVHRDMKLENFLYDKKGSSHLKLR
;
A
#
# COMPACT_ATOMS: atom_id res chain seq x y z
N LYS A 1 -16.12 13.81 13.29
CA LYS A 1 -15.94 15.24 12.93
C LYS A 1 -14.68 15.32 12.08
N TRP A 2 -14.73 16.08 10.99
CA TRP A 2 -13.68 16.13 9.97
C TRP A 2 -12.53 17.02 10.45
N CYS A 3 -11.28 16.62 10.23
CA CYS A 3 -10.13 17.52 10.34
C CYS A 3 -9.97 18.22 9.00
N SER A 4 -10.57 19.40 8.90
CA SER A 4 -10.67 20.23 7.70
C SER A 4 -9.38 20.98 7.34
N ASN A 5 -8.22 20.30 7.28
CA ASN A 5 -6.97 20.93 6.84
C ASN A 5 -6.13 19.93 6.02
N LEU A 6 -6.40 19.87 4.72
CA LEU A 6 -5.50 19.25 3.74
C LEU A 6 -4.26 20.13 3.44
N GLY A 7 -4.25 21.40 3.88
CA GLY A 7 -3.20 22.37 3.54
C GLY A 7 -1.90 22.28 4.34
N GLU A 8 -1.89 21.61 5.50
CA GLU A 8 -0.72 21.47 6.39
C GLU A 8 -0.05 20.09 6.26
N LEU A 9 -0.25 19.39 5.14
CA LEU A 9 0.07 17.96 4.99
C LEU A 9 1.55 17.65 4.73
N TYR A 10 2.37 18.65 4.38
CA TYR A 10 3.72 18.41 3.83
C TYR A 10 4.86 19.12 4.59
N GLU A 11 4.56 19.97 5.58
CA GLU A 11 5.60 20.78 6.24
C GLU A 11 6.41 20.06 7.34
N ASP A 12 6.16 18.77 7.60
CA ASP A 12 6.94 18.02 8.58
C ASP A 12 7.97 17.12 7.88
N GLU A 13 9.18 17.66 7.79
CA GLU A 13 10.45 17.04 7.40
C GLU A 13 10.39 15.51 7.26
N GLY A 14 10.48 15.02 6.01
CA GLY A 14 10.26 13.62 5.64
C GLY A 14 10.68 12.58 6.69
N PHE A 15 9.70 12.08 7.45
CA PHE A 15 9.83 10.95 8.38
C PHE A 15 11.07 11.03 9.30
N ASP A 16 11.49 12.22 9.75
CA ASP A 16 12.74 12.43 10.53
C ASP A 16 14.04 12.47 9.68
N GLY A 17 13.97 13.08 8.49
CA GLY A 17 15.13 13.25 7.59
C GLY A 17 15.61 11.96 6.91
N THR A 18 14.97 10.81 7.14
CA THR A 18 15.37 9.52 6.54
C THR A 18 14.87 9.36 5.10
N TYR A 19 13.67 9.85 4.83
CA TYR A 19 13.02 9.72 3.53
C TYR A 19 12.83 11.07 2.85
N GLU A 20 12.81 11.05 1.53
CA GLU A 20 12.44 12.17 0.69
C GLU A 20 11.21 11.75 -0.13
N VAL A 21 10.23 12.65 -0.20
CA VAL A 21 8.91 12.38 -0.79
C VAL A 21 8.81 13.09 -2.13
N ASP A 22 8.35 12.37 -3.15
CA ASP A 22 8.00 12.95 -4.44
C ASP A 22 6.58 13.52 -4.37
N GLU A 23 6.46 14.77 -3.94
CA GLU A 23 5.16 15.45 -3.86
C GLU A 23 4.49 15.58 -5.24
N SER A 24 5.28 15.57 -6.32
CA SER A 24 4.78 15.66 -7.69
C SER A 24 4.24 14.34 -8.24
N ASN A 25 4.70 13.21 -7.68
CA ASN A 25 4.34 11.87 -8.12
C ASN A 25 3.36 11.21 -7.15
N TYR A 26 2.09 11.57 -7.34
CA TYR A 26 0.97 11.03 -6.62
C TYR A 26 0.55 9.67 -7.19
N LEU A 27 0.51 8.66 -6.33
CA LEU A 27 0.23 7.27 -6.70
C LEU A 27 -1.24 6.88 -6.44
N GLY A 28 -1.92 7.55 -5.52
CA GLY A 28 -3.35 7.28 -5.25
C GLY A 28 -3.89 7.91 -3.97
N THR A 29 -5.22 7.86 -3.81
CA THR A 29 -5.93 8.22 -2.58
C THR A 29 -6.83 7.10 -2.13
N GLY A 30 -6.89 6.92 -0.81
CA GLY A 30 -8.01 6.29 -0.14
C GLY A 30 -8.84 7.35 0.58
N LYS A 31 -9.98 6.92 1.14
CA LYS A 31 -10.91 7.77 1.90
C LYS A 31 -10.23 8.61 3.00
N PHE A 32 -9.16 8.10 3.59
CA PHE A 32 -8.41 8.75 4.68
C PHE A 32 -6.90 8.73 4.46
N ALA A 33 -6.45 8.42 3.23
CA ALA A 33 -5.05 8.20 2.95
C ALA A 33 -4.64 8.82 1.62
N VAL A 34 -3.41 9.32 1.56
CA VAL A 34 -2.73 9.73 0.33
C VAL A 34 -1.50 8.85 0.14
N VAL A 35 -1.16 8.55 -1.10
CA VAL A 35 0.01 7.73 -1.44
C VAL A 35 0.90 8.50 -2.41
N HIS A 36 2.17 8.64 -2.06
CA HIS A 36 3.20 9.30 -2.86
C HIS A 36 4.37 8.35 -3.10
N ALA A 37 5.12 8.54 -4.18
CA ALA A 37 6.42 7.91 -4.31
C ALA A 37 7.41 8.54 -3.30
N CYS A 38 8.31 7.74 -2.74
CA CYS A 38 9.39 8.23 -1.90
C CYS A 38 10.67 7.40 -2.07
N TRP A 39 11.78 7.87 -1.50
CA TRP A 39 13.04 7.13 -1.42
C TRP A 39 13.76 7.43 -0.11
N ARG A 40 14.68 6.55 0.27
CA ARG A 40 15.60 6.83 1.37
C ARG A 40 16.68 7.79 0.88
N ARG A 41 17.04 8.79 1.68
CA ARG A 41 18.08 9.76 1.29
C ARG A 41 19.44 9.11 0.98
N ASN A 42 19.75 7.99 1.63
CA ASN A 42 20.97 7.23 1.40
C ASN A 42 20.88 6.23 0.23
N GLN A 43 19.71 6.05 -0.39
CA GLN A 43 19.45 5.15 -1.52
C GLN A 43 18.48 5.81 -2.51
N PRO A 44 18.88 6.92 -3.17
CA PRO A 44 18.03 7.71 -4.04
C PRO A 44 17.65 7.00 -5.34
N GLU A 45 18.18 5.83 -5.63
CA GLU A 45 17.82 4.98 -6.77
C GLU A 45 16.65 4.03 -6.47
N LYS A 46 16.39 3.74 -5.19
CA LYS A 46 15.36 2.79 -4.78
C LYS A 46 14.09 3.51 -4.36
N ARG A 47 13.00 3.25 -5.07
CA ARG A 47 11.69 3.87 -4.86
C ARG A 47 10.78 3.00 -3.98
N TYR A 48 9.92 3.67 -3.23
CA TYR A 48 8.92 3.11 -2.33
C TYR A 48 7.59 3.88 -2.47
N ALA A 49 6.52 3.34 -1.89
CA ALA A 49 5.25 4.02 -1.76
C ALA A 49 5.03 4.48 -0.31
N LEU A 50 4.91 5.78 -0.09
CA LEU A 50 4.56 6.38 1.19
C LEU A 50 3.04 6.55 1.28
N LYS A 51 2.39 5.74 2.11
CA LYS A 51 0.96 5.88 2.46
C LYS A 51 0.86 6.69 3.75
N VAL A 52 0.28 7.90 3.67
CA VAL A 52 0.00 8.76 4.81
C VAL A 52 -1.47 8.67 5.15
N ILE A 53 -1.80 8.22 6.36
CA ILE A 53 -3.15 8.04 6.85
C ILE A 53 -3.45 9.12 7.89
N ASN A 54 -4.47 9.93 7.65
CA ASN A 54 -4.96 10.91 8.62
C ASN A 54 -5.89 10.21 9.60
N THR A 55 -5.57 10.33 10.89
CA THR A 55 -6.34 9.72 11.98
C THR A 55 -6.94 10.80 12.87
N CYS A 56 -8.11 10.49 13.45
CA CYS A 56 -8.67 11.30 14.51
C CYS A 56 -8.21 10.71 15.84
N VAL A 57 -7.47 11.48 16.66
CA VAL A 57 -6.93 11.00 17.94
C VAL A 57 -8.03 10.55 18.90
N GLU A 58 -9.24 11.11 18.75
CA GLU A 58 -10.44 10.74 19.51
C GLU A 58 -11.04 9.40 19.06
N ASP A 59 -10.76 8.95 17.83
CA ASP A 59 -11.23 7.68 17.27
C ASP A 59 -10.27 6.52 17.61
N MET A 60 -10.27 6.14 18.89
CA MET A 60 -9.44 5.04 19.39
C MET A 60 -9.71 3.71 18.68
N ALA A 61 -10.95 3.48 18.23
CA ALA A 61 -11.31 2.27 17.51
C ALA A 61 -10.68 2.23 16.11
N GLY A 62 -10.73 3.35 15.38
CA GLY A 62 -10.05 3.50 14.09
C GLY A 62 -8.53 3.36 14.24
N LEU A 63 -7.94 3.98 15.25
CA LEU A 63 -6.50 3.90 15.52
C LEU A 63 -6.05 2.45 15.80
N ASN A 64 -6.79 1.72 16.63
CA ASN A 64 -6.48 0.33 16.93
C ASN A 64 -6.55 -0.57 15.68
N ARG A 65 -7.50 -0.33 14.77
CA ARG A 65 -7.59 -1.09 13.50
C ARG A 65 -6.37 -0.84 12.61
N ILE A 66 -5.89 0.39 12.52
CA ILE A 66 -4.70 0.72 11.73
C ILE A 66 -3.45 0.09 12.35
N LYS A 67 -3.32 0.13 13.69
CA LYS A 67 -2.21 -0.53 14.39
C LYS A 67 -2.23 -2.05 14.20
N GLU A 68 -3.40 -2.66 14.16
CA GLU A 68 -3.57 -4.08 13.84
C GLU A 68 -3.15 -4.39 12.39
N GLU A 69 -3.51 -3.55 11.42
CA GLU A 69 -3.05 -3.67 10.01
C GLU A 69 -1.51 -3.61 9.92
N ILE A 70 -0.88 -2.66 10.62
CA ILE A 70 0.59 -2.56 10.67
C ILE A 70 1.21 -3.82 11.26
N ASN A 71 0.68 -4.31 12.38
CA ASN A 71 1.19 -5.52 13.03
C ASN A 71 1.03 -6.76 12.12
N ILE A 72 -0.09 -6.86 11.40
CA ILE A 72 -0.31 -7.93 10.41
C ILE A 72 0.77 -7.86 9.33
N LEU A 73 1.02 -6.69 8.74
CA LEU A 73 2.04 -6.52 7.71
C LEU A 73 3.46 -6.85 8.22
N GLN A 74 3.77 -6.51 9.47
CA GLN A 74 5.05 -6.86 10.10
C GLN A 74 5.22 -8.37 10.29
N VAL A 75 4.17 -9.07 10.73
CA VAL A 75 4.19 -10.53 10.93
C VAL A 75 4.31 -11.28 9.61
N LEU A 76 3.63 -10.82 8.57
CA LEU A 76 3.69 -11.42 7.24
C LEU A 76 5.05 -11.23 6.54
N GLY A 77 5.82 -10.23 6.96
CA GLY A 77 7.17 -10.00 6.45
C GLY A 77 7.22 -9.83 4.93
N ASN A 78 8.23 -10.41 4.29
CA ASN A 78 8.42 -10.32 2.84
C ASN A 78 7.92 -11.60 2.15
N HIS A 79 6.81 -11.48 1.42
CA HIS A 79 6.26 -12.55 0.59
C HIS A 79 6.12 -12.08 -0.86
N PRO A 80 6.49 -12.88 -1.87
CA PRO A 80 6.48 -12.46 -3.27
C PRO A 80 5.10 -12.01 -3.78
N GLY A 81 4.02 -12.60 -3.26
CA GLY A 81 2.64 -12.25 -3.63
C GLY A 81 1.98 -11.17 -2.76
N LEU A 82 2.70 -10.57 -1.81
CA LEU A 82 2.20 -9.48 -0.97
C LEU A 82 3.05 -8.21 -1.15
N VAL A 83 2.45 -7.05 -0.95
CA VAL A 83 3.18 -5.78 -0.80
C VAL A 83 3.79 -5.77 0.60
N SER A 84 5.11 -5.58 0.65
CA SER A 84 5.83 -5.60 1.93
C SER A 84 5.82 -4.24 2.62
N LEU A 85 5.67 -4.22 3.95
CA LEU A 85 5.96 -3.06 4.77
C LEU A 85 7.47 -2.91 4.94
N VAL A 86 8.00 -1.74 4.56
CA VAL A 86 9.41 -1.38 4.66
C VAL A 86 9.70 -0.60 5.93
N ASP A 87 8.79 0.30 6.30
CA ASP A 87 8.94 1.18 7.46
C ASP A 87 7.58 1.73 7.92
N SER A 88 7.48 2.16 9.17
CA SER A 88 6.25 2.75 9.72
C SER A 88 6.54 3.76 10.83
N ASP A 89 5.81 4.87 10.84
CA ASP A 89 5.90 5.92 11.86
C ASP A 89 4.52 6.37 12.30
N ASP A 90 4.29 6.38 13.60
CA ASP A 90 3.10 6.91 14.27
C ASP A 90 3.45 7.97 15.33
N SER A 91 4.66 8.56 15.26
CA SER A 91 5.15 9.55 16.23
C SER A 91 4.38 10.88 16.22
N VAL A 92 3.85 11.28 15.05
CA VAL A 92 3.07 12.51 14.90
C VAL A 92 1.60 12.24 15.21
N PRO A 93 1.01 12.88 16.25
CA PRO A 93 -0.38 12.69 16.60
C PRO A 93 -1.33 13.00 15.44
N GLY A 94 -2.29 12.12 15.20
CA GLY A 94 -3.28 12.29 14.12
C GLY A 94 -2.75 11.91 12.73
N ARG A 95 -1.53 11.38 12.60
CA ARG A 95 -0.97 10.90 11.34
C ARG A 95 -0.24 9.58 11.53
N ILE A 96 -0.40 8.67 10.57
CA ILE A 96 0.36 7.43 10.50
C ILE A 96 0.97 7.35 9.11
N ARG A 97 2.27 7.07 9.04
CA ARG A 97 3.05 7.01 7.80
C ARG A 97 3.56 5.59 7.61
N LEU A 98 3.27 4.98 6.46
CA LEU A 98 3.72 3.63 6.09
C LEU A 98 4.54 3.72 4.81
N VAL A 99 5.78 3.23 4.87
CA VAL A 99 6.62 3.04 3.68
C VAL A 99 6.43 1.61 3.22
N LEU A 100 5.91 1.44 2.02
CA LEU A 100 5.57 0.17 1.41
C LEU A 100 6.45 -0.08 0.19
N GLU A 101 6.58 -1.33 -0.21
CA GLU A 101 7.09 -1.69 -1.53
C GLU A 101 6.30 -0.98 -2.63
N LEU A 102 7.01 -0.38 -3.60
CA LEU A 102 6.39 0.26 -4.74
C LEU A 102 6.04 -0.77 -5.81
N CYS A 103 4.77 -0.81 -6.22
CA CYS A 103 4.29 -1.58 -7.38
C CYS A 103 3.98 -0.60 -8.52
N GLU A 104 4.71 -0.69 -9.64
CA GLU A 104 4.64 0.29 -10.74
C GLU A 104 3.78 -0.19 -11.92
N GLY A 105 3.27 -1.42 -11.87
CA GLY A 105 2.56 -2.05 -12.98
C GLY A 105 1.05 -1.78 -13.05
N GLY A 106 0.53 -0.98 -12.12
CA GLY A 106 -0.88 -0.61 -12.04
C GLY A 106 -1.77 -1.67 -11.39
N GLU A 107 -3.07 -1.38 -11.28
CA GLU A 107 -4.06 -2.28 -10.68
C GLU A 107 -4.47 -3.39 -11.66
N LEU A 108 -4.80 -4.58 -11.14
CA LEU A 108 -5.38 -5.66 -11.92
C LEU A 108 -6.72 -5.24 -12.54
N TYR A 109 -7.51 -4.45 -11.80
CA TYR A 109 -8.79 -3.93 -12.28
C TYR A 109 -8.63 -3.16 -13.59
N ASP A 110 -7.71 -2.19 -13.65
CA ASP A 110 -7.49 -1.37 -14.84
C ASP A 110 -7.08 -2.22 -16.03
N ARG A 111 -6.20 -3.20 -15.82
CA ARG A 111 -5.79 -4.10 -16.91
C ARG A 111 -6.95 -4.92 -17.46
N VAL A 112 -7.84 -5.41 -16.60
CA VAL A 112 -9.04 -6.14 -17.01
C VAL A 112 -10.02 -5.20 -17.73
N ALA A 113 -10.18 -3.97 -17.25
CA ALA A 113 -11.07 -2.97 -17.84
C ALA A 113 -10.58 -2.50 -19.22
N ASP A 114 -9.28 -2.24 -19.38
CA ASP A 114 -8.68 -1.66 -20.58
C ASP A 114 -8.52 -2.67 -21.73
N LEU A 115 -8.24 -3.95 -21.42
CA LEU A 115 -7.96 -4.96 -22.46
C LEU A 115 -9.20 -5.36 -23.26
N GLY A 116 -10.41 -5.11 -22.76
CA GLY A 116 -11.69 -5.51 -23.37
C GLY A 116 -11.93 -7.04 -23.44
N LYS A 117 -10.87 -7.84 -23.59
CA LYS A 117 -10.82 -9.29 -23.42
C LYS A 117 -9.57 -9.65 -22.61
N PHE A 118 -9.78 -10.01 -21.36
CA PHE A 118 -8.78 -10.69 -20.54
C PHE A 118 -8.84 -12.18 -20.88
N GLY A 119 -7.80 -12.71 -21.52
CA GLY A 119 -7.77 -14.08 -22.02
C GLY A 119 -7.86 -15.11 -20.90
N GLU A 120 -8.35 -16.31 -21.23
CA GLU A 120 -8.49 -17.41 -20.24
C GLU A 120 -7.16 -17.75 -19.57
N LEU A 121 -6.05 -17.73 -20.33
CA LEU A 121 -4.72 -17.96 -19.79
C LEU A 121 -4.31 -16.87 -18.78
N GLU A 122 -4.49 -15.59 -19.13
CA GLU A 122 -4.16 -14.46 -18.28
C GLU A 122 -5.02 -14.44 -17.01
N ALA A 123 -6.30 -14.79 -17.14
CA ALA A 123 -7.23 -14.96 -16.04
C ALA A 123 -6.80 -16.09 -15.10
N ALA A 124 -6.43 -17.25 -15.65
CA ALA A 124 -5.95 -18.38 -14.86
C ALA A 124 -4.65 -18.04 -14.12
N GLU A 125 -3.71 -17.35 -14.77
CA GLU A 125 -2.45 -16.91 -14.16
C GLU A 125 -2.67 -15.89 -13.04
N ALA A 126 -3.53 -14.90 -13.26
CA ALA A 126 -3.87 -13.91 -12.25
C ALA A 126 -4.55 -14.57 -11.04
N LEU A 127 -5.56 -15.42 -11.29
CA LEU A 127 -6.28 -16.13 -10.24
C LEU A 127 -5.37 -17.05 -9.43
N TYR A 128 -4.45 -17.76 -10.09
CA TYR A 128 -3.47 -18.61 -9.42
C TYR A 128 -2.62 -17.81 -8.44
N GLN A 129 -2.09 -16.65 -8.86
CA GLN A 129 -1.30 -15.77 -7.99
C GLN A 129 -2.12 -15.19 -6.83
N MET A 130 -3.37 -14.78 -7.10
CA MET A 130 -4.30 -14.31 -6.06
C MET A 130 -4.53 -15.40 -5.00
N LEU A 131 -4.74 -16.65 -5.43
CA LEU A 131 -4.93 -17.79 -4.53
C LEU A 131 -3.66 -18.13 -3.74
N LEU A 132 -2.47 -17.98 -4.31
CA LEU A 132 -1.21 -18.15 -3.58
C LEU A 132 -1.06 -17.11 -2.47
N ALA A 133 -1.34 -15.83 -2.75
CA ALA A 133 -1.30 -14.78 -1.75
C ALA A 133 -2.31 -15.05 -0.61
N LEU A 134 -3.54 -15.44 -0.96
CA LEU A 134 -4.56 -15.82 0.01
C LEU A 134 -4.18 -17.03 0.85
N ASN A 135 -3.64 -18.07 0.23
CA ASN A 135 -3.19 -19.26 0.93
C ASN A 135 -2.11 -18.91 1.96
N TYR A 136 -1.20 -18.00 1.62
CA TYR A 136 -0.20 -17.50 2.55
C TYR A 136 -0.85 -16.77 3.74
N LEU A 137 -1.78 -15.84 3.51
CA LEU A 137 -2.51 -15.15 4.58
C LEU A 137 -3.26 -16.14 5.49
N HIS A 138 -4.00 -17.07 4.88
CA HIS A 138 -4.79 -18.06 5.60
C HIS A 138 -3.92 -19.02 6.42
N SER A 139 -2.71 -19.36 5.95
CA SER A 139 -1.75 -20.16 6.71
C SER A 139 -1.26 -19.46 7.99
N HIS A 140 -1.37 -18.13 8.06
CA HIS A 140 -1.07 -17.31 9.23
C HIS A 140 -2.33 -16.93 10.04
N GLY A 141 -3.49 -17.52 9.73
CA GLY A 141 -4.76 -17.24 10.40
C GLY A 141 -5.35 -15.86 10.08
N ILE A 142 -4.89 -15.20 9.01
CA ILE A 142 -5.31 -13.85 8.63
C ILE A 142 -6.33 -13.93 7.51
N VAL A 143 -7.46 -13.23 7.66
CA VAL A 143 -8.47 -13.06 6.60
C VAL A 143 -8.38 -11.64 6.06
N HIS A 144 -8.20 -11.49 4.74
CA HIS A 144 -8.05 -10.17 4.11
C HIS A 144 -9.29 -9.27 4.25
N ARG A 145 -10.50 -9.86 4.12
CA ARG A 145 -11.83 -9.20 4.23
C ARG A 145 -12.19 -8.17 3.15
N ASP A 146 -11.25 -7.69 2.34
CA ASP A 146 -11.52 -6.76 1.22
C ASP A 146 -10.98 -7.31 -0.10
N MET A 147 -11.43 -8.50 -0.50
CA MET A 147 -10.95 -9.15 -1.73
C MET A 147 -11.62 -8.53 -2.97
N LYS A 148 -10.83 -7.79 -3.75
CA LYS A 148 -11.24 -7.14 -5.00
C LYS A 148 -10.03 -6.90 -5.90
N LEU A 149 -10.27 -6.66 -7.20
CA LEU A 149 -9.20 -6.57 -8.21
C LEU A 149 -8.29 -5.34 -7.99
N GLU A 150 -8.84 -4.27 -7.45
CA GLU A 150 -8.17 -3.01 -7.10
C GLU A 150 -7.13 -3.19 -5.97
N ASN A 151 -7.18 -4.31 -5.24
CA ASN A 151 -6.20 -4.62 -4.19
C ASN A 151 -5.04 -5.50 -4.70
N PHE A 152 -5.06 -5.90 -5.98
CA PHE A 152 -3.94 -6.59 -6.61
C PHE A 152 -3.22 -5.64 -7.56
N LEU A 153 -1.94 -5.43 -7.29
CA LEU A 153 -1.05 -4.55 -8.06
C LEU A 153 -0.02 -5.38 -8.81
N TYR A 154 0.32 -4.97 -10.02
CA TYR A 154 1.47 -5.55 -10.72
C TYR A 154 2.77 -4.92 -10.21
N ASP A 155 3.79 -5.73 -9.97
CA ASP A 155 5.08 -5.25 -9.42
C ASP A 155 5.75 -4.20 -10.32
N LYS A 156 5.73 -4.42 -11.64
CA LYS A 156 6.38 -3.59 -12.64
C LYS A 156 5.53 -3.44 -13.90
N LYS A 157 5.80 -2.38 -14.67
CA LYS A 157 5.18 -2.17 -15.99
C LYS A 157 5.49 -3.34 -16.93
N GLY A 158 4.46 -3.88 -17.57
CA GLY A 158 4.57 -5.01 -18.49
C GLY A 158 4.77 -6.38 -17.82
N SER A 159 4.86 -6.44 -16.48
CA SER A 159 4.93 -7.70 -15.73
C SER A 159 3.55 -8.31 -15.54
N SER A 160 3.49 -9.64 -15.41
CA SER A 160 2.31 -10.41 -14.99
C SER A 160 2.35 -10.80 -13.51
N HIS A 161 3.38 -10.40 -12.76
CA HIS A 161 3.54 -10.73 -11.35
C HIS A 161 2.68 -9.82 -10.47
N LEU A 162 1.74 -10.41 -9.72
CA LEU A 162 0.76 -9.74 -8.87
C LEU A 162 1.15 -9.76 -7.40
N LYS A 163 0.85 -8.66 -6.73
CA LYS A 163 0.99 -8.46 -5.29
C LYS A 163 -0.30 -7.95 -4.68
N LEU A 164 -0.75 -8.60 -3.62
CA LEU A 164 -1.86 -8.12 -2.80
C LEU A 164 -1.36 -7.02 -1.86
N ARG A 165 -2.03 -5.86 -1.88
CA ARG A 165 -1.71 -4.70 -1.03
C ARG A 165 -2.51 -4.68 0.27
#